data_AF-A0A506RLP5-F1
#
_entry.id   AF-A0A506RLP5-F1
#
_cell.length_a   1.000
_cell.length_b   1.000
_cell.length_c   1.000
_cell.angle_alpha   90.00
_cell.angle_beta   90.00
_cell.angle_gamma   90.00
#
_symmetry.space_group_name_H-M   'P 1'
#
loop_
_entity.id
_entity.type
_entity.pdbx_description
1 polymer ?
#
loop_
_entity_poly.entity_id
_entity_poly.type
_entity_poly.pdbx_seq_one_letter_code
_entity_poly.pdbx_strand_id
1 'polypeptide(L)' 'MEELAEGLLRTAFRVAKWVLFEWFVEVVLYWIGRGTLKFFSFGRYPHFNDKAEGRCITTGFLTVVVVFVALIYLL' A
#
# COMPACT_ATOMS: atom_id res chain seq x y z
N MET A 1 37.52 6.73 10.61
CA MET A 1 36.93 5.83 9.60
C MET A 1 35.65 5.18 10.11
N GLU A 2 35.55 4.85 11.41
CA GLU A 2 34.34 4.26 12.02
C GLU A 2 33.14 5.24 12.09
N GLU A 3 33.37 6.53 12.37
CA GLU A 3 32.29 7.54 12.43
C GLU A 3 31.58 7.77 11.08
N LEU A 4 32.30 7.64 9.97
CA LEU A 4 31.71 7.72 8.62
C LEU A 4 30.84 6.50 8.31
N ALA A 5 31.24 5.32 8.81
CA ALA A 5 30.48 4.08 8.62
C ALA A 5 29.17 4.08 9.42
N GLU A 6 29.17 4.60 10.65
CA GLU A 6 27.95 4.76 11.45
C GLU A 6 26.97 5.76 10.82
N GLY A 7 27.47 6.89 10.30
CA GLY A 7 26.64 7.87 9.59
C GLY A 7 26.00 7.29 8.33
N LEU A 8 26.75 6.50 7.56
CA LEU A 8 26.25 5.86 6.34
C LEU A 8 25.23 4.75 6.64
N LEU A 9 25.49 3.90 7.64
CA LEU A 9 24.58 2.85 8.09
C LEU A 9 23.25 3.41 8.58
N ARG A 10 23.27 4.48 9.37
CA ARG A 10 22.05 5.12 9.88
C ARG A 10 21.20 5.69 8.75
N THR A 11 21.84 6.25 7.74
CA THR A 11 21.17 6.81 6.56
C THR A 11 20.60 5.70 5.67
N ALA A 12 21.39 4.67 5.40
CA ALA A 12 20.96 3.49 4.65
C ALA A 12 19.77 2.78 5.33
N PHE A 13 19.80 2.62 6.66
CA PHE A 13 18.71 2.03 7.41
C PHE A 13 17.43 2.87 7.36
N ARG A 14 17.55 4.20 7.37
CA ARG A 14 16.41 5.12 7.21
C ARG A 14 15.80 5.00 5.81
N VAL A 15 16.62 4.93 4.76
CA VAL A 15 16.15 4.74 3.38
C VAL A 15 15.50 3.37 3.21
N ALA A 16 16.15 2.30 3.69
CA ALA A 16 15.61 0.95 3.64
C ALA A 16 14.26 0.84 4.35
N LYS A 17 14.11 1.46 5.53
CA LYS A 17 12.83 1.52 6.24
C LYS A 17 11.75 2.25 5.44
N TRP A 18 12.11 3.34 4.76
CA TRP A 18 11.18 4.08 3.89
C TRP A 18 10.73 3.24 2.69
N VAL A 19 11.67 2.59 2.00
CA VAL A 19 11.36 1.71 0.85
C VAL A 19 10.50 0.54 1.29
N LEU A 20 10.83 -0.11 2.43
CA LEU A 20 10.02 -1.18 3.00
C LEU A 20 8.61 -0.71 3.35
N PHE A 21 8.47 0.50 3.88
CA PHE A 21 7.17 1.07 4.19
C PHE A 21 6.34 1.31 2.92
N GLU A 22 6.94 1.89 1.89
CA GLU A 22 6.27 2.14 0.60
C GLU A 22 5.81 0.83 -0.05
N TRP A 23 6.70 -0.17 -0.11
CA TRP A 23 6.38 -1.52 -0.57
C TRP A 23 5.26 -2.17 0.25
N PHE A 24 5.35 -2.06 1.58
CA PHE A 24 4.32 -2.61 2.47
C PHE A 24 2.96 -1.95 2.20
N VAL A 25 2.92 -0.62 2.05
CA VAL A 25 1.70 0.12 1.73
C VAL A 25 1.15 -0.32 0.38
N GLU A 26 1.96 -0.41 -0.67
CA GLU A 26 1.51 -0.87 -1.99
C GLU A 26 0.93 -2.29 -1.94
N VAL A 27 1.61 -3.22 -1.27
CA VAL A 27 1.14 -4.60 -1.11
C VAL A 27 -0.18 -4.64 -0.34
N VAL A 28 -0.29 -3.90 0.76
CA VAL A 28 -1.52 -3.84 1.57
C VAL A 28 -2.66 -3.23 0.76
N LEU A 29 -2.44 -2.11 0.07
CA LEU A 29 -3.45 -1.47 -0.79
C LEU A 29 -3.90 -2.38 -1.92
N TYR A 30 -2.97 -3.07 -2.57
CA TYR A 30 -3.28 -4.04 -3.62
C TYR A 30 -4.16 -5.17 -3.10
N TRP A 31 -3.82 -5.76 -1.95
CA TRP A 31 -4.61 -6.83 -1.35
C TRP A 31 -5.99 -6.36 -0.89
N ILE A 32 -6.09 -5.18 -0.28
CA ILE A 32 -7.37 -4.56 0.11
C ILE A 32 -8.23 -4.31 -1.11
N GLY A 33 -7.68 -3.68 -2.15
CA GLY A 33 -8.40 -3.37 -3.38
C GLY A 33 -8.82 -4.62 -4.14
N ARG A 34 -7.95 -5.64 -4.22
CA ARG A 34 -8.27 -6.96 -4.80
C ARG A 34 -9.38 -7.66 -4.02
N GLY A 35 -9.31 -7.68 -2.69
CA GLY A 35 -10.34 -8.26 -1.83
C GLY A 35 -11.68 -7.54 -1.98
N THR A 36 -11.66 -6.22 -1.97
CA THR A 36 -12.84 -5.36 -2.16
C THR A 36 -13.47 -5.61 -3.53
N LEU A 37 -12.68 -5.57 -4.61
CA LEU A 37 -13.16 -5.83 -5.96
C LEU A 37 -13.71 -7.25 -6.09
N LYS A 38 -13.03 -8.25 -5.53
CA LYS A 38 -13.49 -9.65 -5.54
C LYS A 38 -14.81 -9.82 -4.80
N PHE A 39 -15.00 -9.11 -3.69
CA PHE A 39 -16.25 -9.09 -2.94
C PHE A 39 -17.39 -8.46 -3.75
N PHE A 40 -17.19 -7.24 -4.25
CA PHE A 40 -18.21 -6.51 -5.03
C PHE A 40 -18.59 -7.21 -6.36
N SER A 41 -17.64 -7.92 -6.97
CA SER A 41 -17.86 -8.63 -8.22
C SER A 41 -18.30 -10.08 -8.04
N PHE A 42 -18.64 -10.51 -6.81
CA PHE A 42 -19.02 -11.90 -6.49
C PHE A 42 -18.02 -12.93 -7.04
N GLY A 43 -16.72 -12.63 -6.94
CA GLY A 43 -15.64 -13.51 -7.38
C GLY A 43 -15.29 -13.44 -8.88
N ARG A 44 -15.95 -12.59 -9.68
CA ARG A 44 -15.63 -12.43 -11.12
C ARG A 44 -14.42 -11.53 -11.41
N TYR A 45 -13.98 -10.73 -10.45
CA TYR A 45 -12.75 -9.93 -10.51
C TYR A 45 -11.70 -10.55 -9.55
N PRO A 46 -10.38 -10.49 -9.85
CA PRO A 46 -9.72 -9.68 -10.87
C PRO A 46 -9.46 -10.40 -12.21
N HIS A 47 -9.59 -9.67 -13.32
CA HIS A 47 -9.08 -10.08 -14.63
C HIS A 47 -7.55 -9.87 -14.67
N PHE A 48 -6.79 -10.85 -15.20
CA PHE A 48 -5.33 -10.78 -15.43
C PHE A 48 -4.95 -9.80 -16.57
N ASN A 49 -5.44 -8.57 -16.53
CA ASN A 49 -5.11 -7.54 -17.50
C ASN A 49 -4.35 -6.42 -16.77
N ASP A 50 -3.28 -5.86 -17.33
CA ASP A 50 -2.47 -4.79 -16.69
C ASP A 50 -3.34 -3.61 -16.20
N LYS A 51 -4.40 -3.29 -16.93
CA LYS A 51 -5.38 -2.25 -16.54
C LYS A 51 -6.19 -2.58 -15.27
N ALA A 52 -6.31 -3.87 -14.92
CA ALA A 52 -6.97 -4.31 -13.70
C ALA A 52 -6.07 -4.15 -12.48
N GLU A 53 -4.74 -4.20 -12.66
CA GLU A 53 -3.77 -4.05 -11.58
C GLU A 53 -3.76 -2.61 -11.03
N GLY A 54 -3.70 -1.62 -11.92
CA GLY A 54 -3.85 -0.20 -11.54
C GLY A 54 -5.20 0.11 -10.90
N ARG A 55 -6.26 -0.60 -11.32
CA ARG A 55 -7.59 -0.49 -10.68
C ARG A 55 -7.62 -1.05 -9.28
N CYS A 56 -6.95 -2.18 -9.01
CA CYS A 56 -6.85 -2.74 -7.65
C CYS A 56 -6.12 -1.79 -6.70
N ILE A 57 -5.02 -1.17 -7.12
CA ILE A 57 -4.29 -0.21 -6.28
C ILE A 57 -5.16 1.03 -6.01
N THR A 58 -5.81 1.56 -7.04
CA THR A 58 -6.67 2.75 -6.93
C THR A 58 -7.88 2.49 -6.04
N THR A 59 -8.53 1.33 -6.17
CA THR A 59 -9.65 0.97 -5.29
C THR A 59 -9.19 0.73 -3.86
N GLY A 60 -8.04 0.08 -3.67
CA GLY A 60 -7.43 -0.08 -2.35
C GLY A 60 -7.19 1.27 -1.67
N PHE A 61 -6.61 2.23 -2.39
CA PHE A 61 -6.37 3.59 -1.89
C PHE A 61 -7.68 4.31 -1.52
N LEU A 62 -8.67 4.28 -2.42
CA LEU A 62 -9.99 4.87 -2.15
C LEU A 62 -10.65 4.26 -0.92
N THR A 63 -10.60 2.93 -0.75
CA THR A 63 -11.15 2.25 0.43
C THR A 63 -10.47 2.74 1.71
N VAL A 64 -9.14 2.84 1.72
CA VAL A 64 -8.40 3.33 2.89
C VAL A 64 -8.76 4.78 3.20
N VAL A 65 -8.82 5.67 2.18
CA VAL A 65 -9.21 7.07 2.37
C VAL A 65 -10.62 7.18 2.95
N VAL A 66 -11.59 6.44 2.41
CA VAL A 66 -12.98 6.45 2.90
C VAL A 66 -13.05 5.99 4.36
N VAL A 67 -12.34 4.90 4.72
CA VAL A 67 -12.27 4.42 6.11
C VAL A 67 -11.63 5.45 7.03
N PHE A 68 -10.55 6.10 6.61
CA PHE A 68 -9.87 7.13 7.39
C PHE A 68 -10.77 8.35 7.63
N VAL A 69 -11.41 8.85 6.58
CA VAL A 69 -12.36 9.96 6.67
C VAL A 69 -13.52 9.58 7.59
N ALA A 70 -14.10 8.39 7.42
CA ALA A 70 -15.17 7.91 8.29
C ALA A 70 -14.73 7.86 9.76
N LEU A 71 -13.54 7.35 10.06
CA LEU A 71 -12.99 7.33 11.42
C LEU A 71 -12.83 8.74 12.00
N ILE A 72 -12.33 9.70 11.23
CA ILE A 72 -12.18 11.10 11.68
C ILE A 72 -13.54 11.73 12.00
N TYR A 73 -14.59 11.43 11.22
CA TYR A 73 -15.93 11.94 11.48
C TYR A 73 -16.64 11.24 12.66
N LEU A 74 -16.22 10.03 13.01
CA LEU A 74 -16.84 9.22 14.07
C LEU A 74 -16.18 9.41 15.44
N LEU A 75 -14.98 9.99 15.47
CA LEU A 75 -14.14 10.19 16.66
C LEU A 75 -14.28 11.62 17.19
#